data_AF-A0A9P4NAQ0-F1
#
_entry.id   AF-A0A9P4NAQ0-F1
#
_cell.length_a   1.000
_cell.length_b   1.000
_cell.length_c   1.000
_cell.angle_alpha   90.00
_cell.angle_beta   90.00
_cell.angle_gamma   90.00
#
_symmetry.space_group_name_H-M   'P 1'
#
loop_
_entity.id
_entity.type
_entity.pdbx_description
1 polymer ?
#
loop_
_entity_poly.entity_id
_entity_poly.type
_entity_poly.pdbx_seq_one_letter_code
_entity_poly.pdbx_strand_id
1 'polypeptide(L)'
;IYEVDMFYTPEETIRKMNDLDQKVICYFSAATAENWRDDYKEFDRQDLGRELPDWPGERYLDIRRPNVFNVIKKRIDLAKQIGCNAIEPDNVDVYSNDNGFTPEITPGDTVTYLHKISEYARSLGMSVGIKNCIEILGDIFDDVDFAISEECVQYLNCTAYSNFTTAPSPGKEGKPVFEVEY
;
A
#
# COMPACT_ATOMS: atom_id res chain seq x y z
N ILE A 1 -5.75 14.45 9.07
CA ILE A 1 -4.95 13.49 8.28
C ILE A 1 -5.56 13.50 6.89
N TYR A 2 -4.75 13.58 5.84
CA TYR A 2 -5.20 13.59 4.45
C TYR A 2 -4.46 12.50 3.71
N GLU A 3 -5.19 11.65 3.02
CA GLU A 3 -4.64 10.76 2.01
C GLU A 3 -4.71 11.44 0.65
N VAL A 4 -3.62 11.39 -0.10
CA VAL A 4 -3.51 12.06 -1.41
C VAL A 4 -2.70 11.20 -2.37
N ASP A 5 -3.06 11.25 -3.66
CA ASP A 5 -2.21 10.72 -4.72
C ASP A 5 -0.92 11.54 -4.80
N MET A 6 0.22 10.88 -4.56
CA MET A 6 1.49 11.59 -4.43
C MET A 6 2.07 12.11 -5.75
N PHE A 7 1.63 11.57 -6.89
CA PHE A 7 2.12 12.01 -8.20
C PHE A 7 1.28 13.17 -8.75
N TYR A 8 0.01 13.26 -8.36
CA TYR A 8 -0.89 14.33 -8.82
C TYR A 8 -1.06 15.47 -7.82
N THR A 9 -0.59 15.31 -6.58
CA THR A 9 -0.59 16.38 -5.60
C THR A 9 0.72 17.17 -5.68
N PRO A 10 0.69 18.49 -5.95
CA PRO A 10 1.90 19.29 -5.97
C PRO A 10 2.66 19.24 -4.63
N GLU A 11 4.00 19.17 -4.71
CA GLU A 11 4.87 19.16 -3.52
C GLU A 11 4.59 20.35 -2.59
N GLU A 12 4.34 21.54 -3.15
CA GLU A 12 3.99 22.73 -2.38
C GLU A 12 2.72 22.54 -1.54
N THR A 13 1.74 21.79 -2.04
CA THR A 13 0.50 21.47 -1.32
C THR A 13 0.80 20.55 -0.15
N ILE A 14 1.60 19.50 -0.36
CA ILE A 14 2.00 18.56 0.71
C ILE A 14 2.80 19.29 1.80
N ARG A 15 3.75 20.15 1.40
CA ARG A 15 4.50 21.00 2.35
C ARG A 15 3.58 21.94 3.11
N LYS A 16 2.62 22.56 2.43
CA LYS A 16 1.65 23.45 3.07
C LYS A 16 0.77 22.72 4.09
N MET A 17 0.33 21.49 3.79
CA MET A 17 -0.41 20.65 4.75
C MET A 17 0.43 20.39 6.00
N ASN A 18 1.70 20.03 5.84
CA ASN A 18 2.63 19.84 6.95
C ASN A 18 2.83 21.12 7.79
N ASP A 19 2.99 22.29 7.15
CA ASP A 19 3.13 23.58 7.85
C ASP A 19 1.89 23.94 8.69
N LEU A 20 0.73 23.40 8.32
CA LEU A 20 -0.54 23.53 9.06
C LEU A 20 -0.73 22.42 10.10
N ASP A 21 0.32 21.65 10.40
CA ASP A 21 0.34 20.47 11.29
C ASP A 21 -0.65 19.36 10.88
N GLN A 22 -1.07 19.35 9.61
CA GLN A 22 -1.82 18.24 9.04
C GLN A 22 -0.86 17.12 8.68
N LYS A 23 -1.27 15.86 8.88
CA LYS A 23 -0.51 14.69 8.44
C LYS A 23 -0.98 14.22 7.07
N VAL A 24 -0.04 13.93 6.19
CA VAL A 24 -0.25 13.49 4.81
C VAL A 24 0.16 12.02 4.65
N ILE A 25 -0.77 11.20 4.20
CA ILE A 25 -0.58 9.83 3.73
C ILE A 25 -0.48 9.91 2.21
N CYS A 26 0.57 9.35 1.64
CA CYS A 26 0.81 9.36 0.20
C CYS A 26 0.43 8.01 -0.40
N TYR A 27 -0.63 8.02 -1.20
CA TYR A 27 -1.11 6.92 -2.01
C TYR A 27 -0.15 6.65 -3.16
N PHE A 28 0.15 5.38 -3.40
CA PHE A 28 0.61 4.86 -4.68
C PHE A 28 0.30 3.36 -4.76
N SER A 29 0.01 2.84 -5.96
CA SER A 29 -0.05 1.39 -6.11
C SER A 29 1.31 0.74 -5.96
N ALA A 30 1.40 -0.26 -5.07
CA ALA A 30 2.63 -0.99 -4.79
C ALA A 30 2.67 -2.37 -5.46
N ALA A 31 1.54 -2.87 -5.95
CA ALA A 31 1.42 -4.19 -6.56
C ALA A 31 0.68 -4.20 -7.91
N THR A 32 0.46 -3.01 -8.49
CA THR A 32 0.08 -2.84 -9.89
C THR A 32 0.93 -1.76 -10.56
N ALA A 33 1.09 -1.86 -11.88
CA ALA A 33 1.74 -0.91 -12.75
C ALA A 33 0.69 -0.13 -13.55
N GLU A 34 0.67 1.17 -13.34
CA GLU A 34 -0.27 2.12 -13.94
C GLU A 34 0.38 2.79 -15.16
N ASN A 35 -0.12 2.54 -16.38
CA ASN A 35 0.56 3.01 -17.61
C ASN A 35 0.60 4.54 -17.81
N TRP A 36 -0.14 5.28 -16.98
CA TRP A 36 -0.15 6.73 -16.94
C TRP A 36 0.91 7.33 -16.00
N ARG A 37 1.63 6.51 -15.23
CA ARG A 37 2.74 6.98 -14.39
C ARG A 37 4.03 7.02 -15.20
N ASP A 38 4.84 8.05 -14.97
CA ASP A 38 6.10 8.27 -15.70
C ASP A 38 7.12 7.13 -15.52
N ASP A 39 7.03 6.41 -14.40
CA ASP A 39 7.89 5.27 -14.03
C ASP A 39 7.39 3.92 -14.56
N TYR A 40 6.25 3.86 -15.25
CA TYR A 40 5.71 2.61 -15.81
C TYR A 40 6.72 1.85 -16.68
N LYS A 41 7.53 2.59 -17.45
CA LYS A 41 8.57 2.04 -18.32
C LYS A 41 9.75 1.41 -17.58
N GLU A 42 9.83 1.56 -16.26
CA GLU A 42 10.87 0.95 -15.42
C GLU A 42 10.54 -0.50 -15.04
N PHE A 43 9.28 -0.93 -15.23
CA PHE A 43 8.89 -2.33 -15.06
C PHE A 43 9.26 -3.14 -16.30
N ASP A 44 9.88 -4.30 -16.08
CA ASP A 44 10.18 -5.24 -17.16
C ASP A 44 8.89 -5.96 -17.57
N ARG A 45 8.86 -6.45 -18.81
CA ARG A 45 7.73 -7.29 -19.29
C ARG A 45 7.43 -8.49 -18.38
N GLN A 46 8.46 -9.05 -17.74
CA GLN A 46 8.31 -10.20 -16.82
C GLN A 46 7.72 -9.82 -15.46
N ASP A 47 7.72 -8.54 -15.11
CA ASP A 47 7.12 -8.03 -13.88
C ASP A 47 5.60 -7.87 -14.05
N LEU A 48 5.12 -7.75 -15.29
CA LEU A 48 3.73 -7.42 -15.62
C LEU A 48 2.86 -8.67 -15.80
N GLY A 49 1.76 -8.72 -15.06
CA GLY A 49 0.74 -9.75 -15.12
C GLY A 49 -0.45 -9.34 -15.98
N ARG A 50 -1.62 -9.85 -15.61
CA ARG A 50 -2.90 -9.49 -16.20
C ARG A 50 -3.28 -8.05 -15.88
N GLU A 51 -4.10 -7.50 -16.77
CA GLU A 51 -4.70 -6.18 -16.61
C GLU A 51 -5.85 -6.27 -15.59
N LEU A 52 -6.00 -5.24 -14.77
CA LEU A 52 -7.11 -5.14 -13.83
C LEU A 52 -8.43 -4.98 -14.62
N PRO A 53 -9.49 -5.73 -14.27
CA PRO A 53 -10.74 -5.70 -15.03
C PRO A 53 -11.38 -4.31 -15.13
N ASP A 54 -11.33 -3.55 -14.03
CA ASP A 54 -12.03 -2.27 -13.89
C ASP A 54 -11.14 -1.05 -14.17
N TRP A 55 -9.83 -1.26 -14.35
CA TRP A 55 -8.83 -0.19 -14.50
C TRP A 55 -7.98 -0.39 -15.77
N PRO A 56 -8.46 0.10 -16.94
CA PRO A 56 -7.75 -0.05 -18.20
C PRO A 56 -6.37 0.59 -18.17
N GLY A 57 -5.35 -0.16 -18.59
CA GLY A 57 -3.96 0.27 -18.55
C GLY A 57 -3.21 -0.04 -17.25
N GLU A 58 -3.88 -0.62 -16.26
CA GLU A 58 -3.29 -1.04 -14.99
C GLU A 58 -3.07 -2.54 -14.94
N ARG A 59 -1.87 -2.99 -14.56
CA ARG A 59 -1.49 -4.42 -14.59
C ARG A 59 -0.95 -4.88 -13.26
N TYR A 60 -1.31 -6.08 -12.81
CA TYR A 60 -0.71 -6.69 -11.63
C TYR A 60 0.82 -6.81 -11.77
N LEU A 61 1.53 -6.66 -10.66
CA LEU A 61 2.98 -6.80 -10.56
C LEU A 61 3.37 -8.13 -9.89
N ASP A 62 4.41 -8.78 -10.40
CA ASP A 62 5.04 -9.92 -9.73
C ASP A 62 5.90 -9.41 -8.56
N ILE A 63 5.26 -9.18 -7.41
CA ILE A 63 5.89 -8.60 -6.19
C ILE A 63 7.10 -9.40 -5.65
N ARG A 64 7.31 -10.61 -6.15
CA ARG A 64 8.48 -11.45 -5.81
C ARG A 64 9.73 -11.00 -6.57
N ARG A 65 9.59 -10.20 -7.62
CA ARG A 65 10.69 -9.75 -8.48
C ARG A 65 11.47 -8.60 -7.82
N PRO A 66 12.82 -8.65 -7.85
CA PRO A 66 13.63 -7.55 -7.33
C PRO A 66 13.40 -6.22 -8.03
N ASN A 67 13.09 -6.23 -9.34
CA ASN A 67 12.87 -4.99 -10.09
C ASN A 67 11.61 -4.24 -9.60
N VAL A 68 10.52 -4.97 -9.33
CA VAL A 68 9.30 -4.39 -8.74
C VAL A 68 9.62 -3.65 -7.45
N PHE A 69 10.32 -4.29 -6.52
CA PHE A 69 10.72 -3.62 -5.29
C PHE A 69 11.65 -2.42 -5.53
N ASN A 70 12.56 -2.48 -6.52
CA ASN A 70 13.43 -1.35 -6.85
C ASN A 70 12.65 -0.12 -7.36
N VAL A 71 11.61 -0.32 -8.16
CA VAL A 71 10.75 0.78 -8.63
C VAL A 71 9.93 1.34 -7.46
N ILE A 72 9.31 0.48 -6.66
CA ILE A 72 8.54 0.91 -5.47
C ILE A 72 9.43 1.61 -4.43
N LYS A 73 10.69 1.18 -4.28
CA LYS A 73 11.67 1.87 -3.44
C LYS A 73 11.85 3.34 -3.86
N LYS A 74 11.93 3.62 -5.17
CA LYS A 74 12.02 4.99 -5.69
C LYS A 74 10.74 5.79 -5.43
N ARG A 75 9.57 5.14 -5.48
CA ARG A 75 8.28 5.76 -5.09
C ARG A 75 8.28 6.16 -3.61
N ILE A 76 8.81 5.31 -2.73
CA ILE A 76 8.97 5.60 -1.30
C ILE A 76 10.00 6.74 -1.08
N ASP A 77 11.11 6.76 -1.84
CA ASP A 77 12.08 7.87 -1.81
C ASP A 77 11.42 9.20 -2.20
N LEU A 78 10.60 9.19 -3.24
CA LEU A 78 9.84 10.36 -3.67
C LEU A 78 8.86 10.82 -2.57
N ALA A 79 8.10 9.91 -1.98
CA ALA A 79 7.18 10.22 -0.88
C ALA A 79 7.93 10.93 0.27
N LYS A 80 9.11 10.44 0.65
CA LYS A 80 9.94 11.10 1.65
C LYS A 80 10.40 12.49 1.20
N GLN A 81 10.86 12.63 -0.04
CA GLN A 81 11.39 13.87 -0.59
C GLN A 81 10.34 15.00 -0.58
N ILE A 82 9.11 14.69 -0.99
CA ILE A 82 8.02 15.68 -1.10
C ILE A 82 7.33 15.96 0.24
N GLY A 83 7.68 15.24 1.30
CA GLY A 83 7.25 15.53 2.68
C GLY A 83 6.07 14.70 3.19
N CYS A 84 5.80 13.53 2.61
CA CYS A 84 4.78 12.62 3.14
C CYS A 84 5.15 12.18 4.57
N ASN A 85 4.15 12.04 5.45
CA ASN A 85 4.35 11.50 6.80
C ASN A 85 4.15 9.99 6.84
N ALA A 86 3.34 9.46 5.92
CA ALA A 86 3.08 8.05 5.77
C ALA A 86 2.90 7.67 4.30
N ILE A 87 2.98 6.39 4.02
CA ILE A 87 2.62 5.81 2.73
C ILE A 87 1.40 4.89 2.86
N GLU A 88 0.59 4.85 1.81
CA GLU A 88 -0.38 3.78 1.57
C GLU A 88 0.05 3.04 0.29
N PRO A 89 0.52 1.79 0.42
CA PRO A 89 0.84 0.93 -0.71
C PRO A 89 -0.40 0.13 -1.15
N ASP A 90 -1.04 0.56 -2.23
CA ASP A 90 -2.31 -0.02 -2.72
C ASP A 90 -2.11 -1.32 -3.54
N ASN A 91 -3.22 -2.04 -3.76
CA ASN A 91 -3.38 -3.28 -4.52
C ASN A 91 -2.54 -4.48 -4.03
N VAL A 92 -2.06 -4.42 -2.80
CA VAL A 92 -1.21 -5.46 -2.20
C VAL A 92 -1.95 -6.78 -1.92
N ASP A 93 -3.28 -6.79 -2.09
CA ASP A 93 -4.17 -7.96 -2.17
C ASP A 93 -4.12 -8.68 -3.54
N VAL A 94 -3.07 -8.45 -4.35
CA VAL A 94 -2.80 -9.15 -5.62
C VAL A 94 -2.91 -10.69 -5.54
N TYR A 95 -2.67 -11.28 -4.37
CA TYR A 95 -2.83 -12.73 -4.12
C TYR A 95 -4.29 -13.20 -4.15
N SER A 96 -5.24 -12.31 -3.89
CA SER A 96 -6.69 -12.57 -3.90
C SER A 96 -7.31 -12.39 -5.29
N ASN A 97 -6.50 -12.08 -6.31
CA ASN A 97 -6.92 -11.72 -7.65
C ASN A 97 -6.34 -12.64 -8.73
N ASP A 98 -6.99 -12.70 -9.89
CA ASP A 98 -6.45 -13.37 -11.09
C ASP A 98 -5.33 -12.52 -11.72
N ASN A 99 -4.15 -12.57 -11.09
CA ASN A 99 -2.96 -11.81 -11.48
C ASN A 99 -2.25 -12.37 -12.73
N GLY A 100 -2.54 -13.62 -13.10
CA GLY A 100 -1.97 -14.29 -14.27
C GLY A 100 -0.52 -14.74 -14.16
N PHE A 101 0.05 -14.79 -12.97
CA PHE A 101 1.39 -15.37 -12.75
C PHE A 101 1.32 -16.89 -12.54
N THR A 102 2.42 -17.57 -12.87
CA THR A 102 2.56 -19.01 -12.62
C THR A 102 3.99 -19.29 -12.10
N PRO A 103 4.15 -19.79 -10.86
CA PRO A 103 3.09 -20.05 -9.87
C PRO A 103 2.39 -18.76 -9.40
N GLU A 104 1.16 -18.92 -8.93
CA GLU A 104 0.34 -17.84 -8.36
C GLU A 104 1.06 -17.14 -7.19
N ILE A 105 0.74 -15.87 -6.97
CA ILE A 105 1.21 -15.12 -5.80
C ILE A 105 0.40 -15.56 -4.59
N THR A 106 1.09 -15.90 -3.51
CA THR A 106 0.47 -16.34 -2.26
C THR A 106 0.39 -15.22 -1.22
N PRO A 107 -0.47 -15.33 -0.19
CA PRO A 107 -0.47 -14.37 0.92
C PRO A 107 0.92 -14.20 1.57
N GLY A 108 1.71 -15.27 1.67
CA GLY A 108 3.07 -15.23 2.23
C GLY A 108 4.08 -14.45 1.36
N ASP A 109 3.88 -14.44 0.03
CA ASP A 109 4.67 -13.59 -0.87
C ASP A 109 4.38 -12.11 -0.60
N THR A 110 3.11 -11.75 -0.41
CA THR A 110 2.68 -10.39 -0.05
C THR A 110 3.20 -9.97 1.31
N VAL A 111 3.11 -10.82 2.33
CA VAL A 111 3.67 -10.51 3.66
C VAL A 111 5.18 -10.25 3.56
N THR A 112 5.93 -11.09 2.84
CA THR A 112 7.37 -10.89 2.60
C THR A 112 7.67 -9.58 1.88
N TYR A 113 6.81 -9.20 0.92
CA TYR A 113 6.94 -7.96 0.18
C TYR A 113 6.65 -6.73 1.04
N LEU A 114 5.57 -6.76 1.82
CA LEU A 114 5.17 -5.70 2.74
C LEU A 114 6.19 -5.49 3.85
N HIS A 115 6.83 -6.55 4.39
CA HIS A 115 7.94 -6.40 5.32
C HIS A 115 9.06 -5.51 4.74
N LYS A 116 9.43 -5.73 3.46
CA LYS A 116 10.48 -4.93 2.80
C LYS A 116 10.06 -3.48 2.58
N ILE A 117 8.82 -3.25 2.16
CA ILE A 117 8.25 -1.90 2.00
C ILE A 117 8.27 -1.18 3.34
N SER A 118 7.75 -1.83 4.38
CA SER A 118 7.62 -1.27 5.72
C SER A 118 8.97 -0.96 6.34
N GLU A 119 9.92 -1.90 6.27
CA GLU A 119 11.29 -1.69 6.74
C GLU A 119 11.92 -0.48 6.05
N TYR A 120 11.78 -0.37 4.73
CA TYR A 120 12.38 0.74 3.97
C TYR A 120 11.72 2.09 4.29
N ALA A 121 10.39 2.17 4.28
CA ALA A 121 9.67 3.41 4.60
C ALA A 121 9.96 3.88 6.04
N ARG A 122 10.02 2.95 6.99
CA ARG A 122 10.38 3.24 8.39
C ARG A 122 11.83 3.70 8.53
N SER A 123 12.76 3.18 7.74
CA SER A 123 14.15 3.67 7.71
C SER A 123 14.24 5.14 7.30
N LEU A 124 13.25 5.65 6.56
CA LEU A 124 13.09 7.05 6.16
C LEU A 124 12.22 7.86 7.15
N GLY A 125 11.77 7.24 8.24
CA GLY A 125 10.95 7.85 9.28
C GLY A 125 9.51 8.13 8.86
N MET A 126 8.96 7.35 7.92
CA MET A 126 7.55 7.41 7.54
C MET A 126 6.74 6.28 8.19
N SER A 127 5.47 6.56 8.46
CA SER A 127 4.50 5.53 8.84
C SER A 127 3.99 4.75 7.63
N VAL A 128 3.39 3.58 7.86
CA VAL A 128 2.97 2.67 6.79
C VAL A 128 1.55 2.18 7.02
N GLY A 129 0.70 2.27 5.99
CA GLY A 129 -0.63 1.69 5.98
C GLY A 129 -0.66 0.28 5.37
N ILE A 130 -1.68 -0.49 5.72
CA ILE A 130 -2.13 -1.66 4.94
C ILE A 130 -3.50 -1.36 4.34
N LYS A 131 -3.64 -1.50 3.02
CA LYS A 131 -4.91 -1.35 2.32
C LYS A 131 -5.58 -2.71 2.15
N ASN A 132 -6.83 -2.83 2.59
CA ASN A 132 -7.62 -4.06 2.53
C ASN A 132 -6.87 -5.26 3.16
N CYS A 133 -6.65 -6.34 2.39
CA CYS A 133 -5.82 -7.49 2.80
C CYS A 133 -6.24 -8.16 4.13
N ILE A 134 -7.55 -8.33 4.33
CA ILE A 134 -8.11 -8.81 5.60
C ILE A 134 -7.54 -10.15 6.07
N GLU A 135 -7.06 -10.99 5.16
CA GLU A 135 -6.52 -12.31 5.44
C GLU A 135 -5.13 -12.27 6.09
N ILE A 136 -4.36 -11.20 5.88
CA ILE A 136 -2.97 -11.07 6.35
C ILE A 136 -2.76 -9.96 7.39
N LEU A 137 -3.83 -9.30 7.85
CA LEU A 137 -3.75 -8.21 8.85
C LEU A 137 -3.00 -8.62 10.11
N GLY A 138 -3.14 -9.87 10.55
CA GLY A 138 -2.43 -10.40 11.71
C GLY A 138 -0.92 -10.57 11.47
N ASP A 139 -0.55 -11.06 10.29
CA ASP A 139 0.84 -11.37 9.92
C ASP A 139 1.67 -10.09 9.70
N ILE A 140 1.04 -9.02 9.20
CA ILE A 140 1.69 -7.74 8.94
C ILE A 140 1.49 -6.71 10.05
N PHE A 141 0.78 -7.07 11.13
CA PHE A 141 0.37 -6.12 12.16
C PHE A 141 1.54 -5.32 12.70
N ASP A 142 2.69 -5.94 12.95
CA ASP A 142 3.85 -5.28 13.54
C ASP A 142 4.60 -4.33 12.59
N ASP A 143 4.40 -4.47 11.28
CA ASP A 143 5.11 -3.70 10.26
C ASP A 143 4.37 -2.42 9.87
N VAL A 144 3.06 -2.34 10.11
CA VAL A 144 2.21 -1.19 9.73
C VAL A 144 1.76 -0.38 10.94
N ASP A 145 1.29 0.84 10.73
CA ASP A 145 0.84 1.76 11.78
C ASP A 145 -0.68 2.00 11.76
N PHE A 146 -1.33 1.72 10.63
CA PHE A 146 -2.77 1.85 10.43
C PHE A 146 -3.24 0.92 9.31
N ALA A 147 -4.55 0.72 9.21
CA ALA A 147 -5.17 0.07 8.07
C ALA A 147 -6.07 1.07 7.33
N ILE A 148 -6.24 0.87 6.02
CA ILE A 148 -7.27 1.52 5.22
C ILE A 148 -8.19 0.41 4.70
N SER A 149 -9.49 0.55 4.92
CA SER A 149 -10.50 -0.39 4.44
C SER A 149 -11.45 0.31 3.50
N GLU A 150 -11.77 -0.36 2.41
CA GLU A 150 -12.88 0.02 1.54
C GLU A 150 -14.07 -0.91 1.76
N GLU A 151 -15.25 -0.33 1.89
CA GLU A 151 -16.56 -1.00 1.83
C GLU A 151 -16.76 -2.13 2.86
N CYS A 152 -16.19 -1.97 4.07
CA CYS A 152 -16.27 -3.05 5.06
C CYS A 152 -17.69 -3.29 5.57
N VAL A 153 -18.51 -2.24 5.58
CA VAL A 153 -19.92 -2.28 5.97
C VAL A 153 -20.72 -2.92 4.85
N GLN A 154 -20.51 -2.50 3.61
CA GLN A 154 -21.15 -3.09 2.43
C GLN A 154 -20.89 -4.60 2.32
N TYR A 155 -19.64 -5.03 2.53
CA TYR A 155 -19.26 -6.45 2.46
C TYR A 155 -19.36 -7.21 3.78
N LEU A 156 -19.89 -6.58 4.84
CA LEU A 156 -20.05 -7.17 6.17
C LEU A 156 -18.77 -7.79 6.74
N ASN A 157 -17.61 -7.21 6.43
CA ASN A 157 -16.30 -7.74 6.81
C ASN A 157 -15.55 -6.86 7.84
N CYS A 158 -16.16 -5.78 8.34
CA CYS A 158 -15.52 -4.87 9.33
C CYS A 158 -14.97 -5.60 10.58
N THR A 159 -15.56 -6.74 10.97
CA THR A 159 -15.07 -7.54 12.10
C THR A 159 -13.65 -8.07 11.88
N ALA A 160 -13.20 -8.23 10.63
CA ALA A 160 -11.81 -8.60 10.33
C ALA A 160 -10.80 -7.59 10.90
N TYR A 161 -11.17 -6.31 10.98
CA TYR A 161 -10.31 -5.25 11.53
C TYR A 161 -10.42 -5.08 13.06
N SER A 162 -11.27 -5.87 13.73
CA SER A 162 -11.44 -5.75 15.20
C SER A 162 -10.14 -6.03 15.97
N ASN A 163 -9.40 -7.06 15.58
CA ASN A 163 -8.08 -7.36 16.16
C ASN A 163 -7.04 -6.27 15.85
N PHE A 164 -7.22 -5.54 14.75
CA PHE A 164 -6.34 -4.43 14.41
C PHE A 164 -6.56 -3.25 15.37
N THR A 165 -7.83 -2.91 15.65
CA THR A 165 -8.21 -1.80 16.56
C THR A 165 -8.09 -2.13 18.04
N THR A 166 -8.07 -3.41 18.42
CA THR A 166 -7.97 -3.85 19.83
C THR A 166 -6.64 -4.52 20.18
N ALA A 167 -5.73 -4.59 19.21
CA ALA A 167 -4.45 -5.31 19.23
C ALA A 167 -4.60 -6.85 19.15
N PRO A 168 -3.80 -7.54 18.32
CA PRO A 168 -3.95 -8.98 18.07
C PRO A 168 -3.32 -9.85 19.17
N SER A 169 -2.51 -9.27 20.06
CA SER A 169 -1.81 -10.02 21.12
C SER A 169 -1.48 -9.15 22.34
N PRO A 170 -1.29 -9.77 23.53
CA PRO A 170 -0.93 -9.04 24.75
C PRO A 170 0.34 -8.19 24.59
N GLY A 171 0.32 -6.98 25.13
CA GLY A 171 1.46 -6.05 25.08
C GLY A 171 1.58 -5.26 23.78
N LYS A 172 0.60 -5.39 22.87
CA LYS A 172 0.45 -4.54 21.68
C LYS A 172 -0.64 -3.50 21.91
N GLU A 173 -0.53 -2.37 21.21
CA GLU A 173 -1.56 -1.32 21.18
C GLU A 173 -2.38 -1.45 19.89
N GLY A 174 -3.68 -1.18 19.99
CA GLY A 174 -4.56 -1.15 18.82
C GLY A 174 -4.16 -0.03 17.86
N LYS A 175 -4.33 -0.29 16.57
CA LYS A 175 -3.98 0.63 15.48
C LYS A 175 -5.24 1.14 14.80
N PRO A 176 -5.26 2.42 14.34
CA PRO A 176 -6.43 3.00 13.71
C PRO A 176 -6.72 2.31 12.37
N VAL A 177 -8.01 2.33 12.00
CA VAL A 177 -8.52 1.90 10.70
C VAL A 177 -9.22 3.11 10.08
N PHE A 178 -8.76 3.55 8.91
CA PHE A 178 -9.43 4.55 8.10
C PHE A 178 -10.37 3.83 7.15
N GLU A 179 -11.66 4.11 7.24
CA GLU A 179 -12.73 3.36 6.55
C GLU A 179 -13.39 4.27 5.51
N VAL A 180 -13.66 3.71 4.32
CA VAL A 180 -14.24 4.40 3.16
C VAL A 180 -15.40 3.57 2.59
N GLU A 181 -16.59 4.15 2.53
CA GLU A 181 -17.77 3.62 1.84
C GLU A 181 -18.14 4.52 0.63
N TYR A 182 -18.70 3.94 -0.43
CA TYR A 182 -19.05 4.63 -1.68
C TYR A 182 -20.56 4.64 -1.99
#